data_AF-A0A9D3RL22-F1
#
_entry.id   AF-A0A9D3RL22-F1
#
_cell.length_a   1.000
_cell.length_b   1.000
_cell.length_c   1.000
_cell.angle_alpha   90.00
_cell.angle_beta   90.00
_cell.angle_gamma   90.00
#
_symmetry.space_group_name_H-M   'P 1'
#
loop_
_entity.id
_entity.type
_entity.pdbx_description
1 polymer ?
#
loop_
_entity_poly.entity_id
_entity_poly.type
_entity_poly.pdbx_seq_one_letter_code
_entity_poly.pdbx_strand_id
1 'polypeptide(L)'
;GKPGPRDSFPRYNSFNDPHLLRYYARKFGFELSPPSTHSASRVKRVLNNGGNLSGKGPRKETKGIYKVKVKTGDKINAGTLAKVFLMVNGSKGRINKQRLCEVSGSDQSTTFQFSPGSCHTFDVDGPDIGDIKSIFLEHDGLLEKHAWFVEEVSIYSVTKEKSWQFTCHKWLSLFHNDCQIGRTFYPASTTDLQTLSGTHTKNAVYEVVTITGDVRGAGTDANVFVTLFGEYGTTPKVHLA
;
A
#
# COMPACT_ATOMS: atom_id res chain seq x y z
N GLY A 1 21.79 0.85 56.39
CA GLY A 1 21.01 -0.12 55.59
C GLY A 1 21.43 -0.01 54.14
N LYS A 2 21.69 -1.13 53.46
CA LYS A 2 22.01 -1.16 52.02
C LYS A 2 20.72 -0.96 51.20
N PRO A 3 20.71 -0.17 50.12
CA PRO A 3 19.56 -0.06 49.24
C PRO A 3 19.40 -1.35 48.42
N GLY A 4 18.17 -1.85 48.30
CA GLY A 4 17.84 -3.05 47.53
C GLY A 4 18.04 -2.86 46.01
N PRO A 5 17.99 -3.96 45.23
CA PRO A 5 18.23 -3.90 43.79
C PRO A 5 17.12 -3.10 43.13
N ARG A 6 17.50 -2.14 42.27
CA ARG A 6 16.54 -1.42 41.44
C ARG A 6 16.00 -2.40 40.42
N ASP A 7 14.71 -2.69 40.49
CA ASP A 7 14.01 -3.46 39.46
C ASP A 7 14.18 -2.73 38.12
N SER A 8 15.09 -3.24 37.29
CA SER A 8 15.27 -2.74 35.94
C SER A 8 14.10 -3.24 35.11
N PHE A 9 13.22 -2.34 34.69
CA PHE A 9 12.22 -2.67 33.68
C PHE A 9 12.92 -3.26 32.45
N PRO A 10 12.35 -4.30 31.82
CA PRO A 10 12.92 -4.85 30.59
C PRO A 10 13.03 -3.75 29.54
N ARG A 11 14.15 -3.70 28.81
CA ARG A 11 14.31 -2.78 27.68
C ARG A 11 13.17 -3.04 26.69
N TYR A 12 12.36 -2.01 26.48
CA TYR A 12 11.33 -2.04 25.47
C TYR A 12 11.94 -2.36 24.10
N ASN A 13 11.41 -3.40 23.45
CA ASN A 13 11.83 -3.83 22.14
C ASN A 13 10.63 -3.76 21.21
N SER A 14 10.64 -2.79 20.28
CA SER A 14 9.54 -2.58 19.33
C SER A 14 9.26 -3.80 18.44
N PHE A 15 10.23 -4.70 18.25
CA PHE A 15 10.02 -5.95 17.52
C PHE A 15 9.11 -6.94 18.25
N ASN A 16 8.96 -6.82 19.57
CA ASN A 16 8.14 -7.71 20.39
C ASN A 16 6.87 -7.02 20.90
N ASP A 17 6.59 -5.79 20.48
CA ASP A 17 5.37 -5.09 20.87
C ASP A 17 4.17 -5.65 20.08
N PRO A 18 3.17 -6.25 20.75
CA PRO A 18 2.02 -6.87 20.09
C PRO A 18 1.13 -5.87 19.33
N HIS A 19 1.15 -4.60 19.70
CA HIS A 19 0.41 -3.53 19.03
C HIS A 19 1.16 -3.02 17.79
N LEU A 20 2.49 -3.06 17.79
CA LEU A 20 3.29 -2.75 16.60
C LEU A 20 3.48 -3.95 15.67
N LEU A 21 3.22 -5.17 16.13
CA LEU A 21 3.36 -6.39 15.34
C LEU A 21 2.54 -6.35 14.05
N ARG A 22 1.30 -5.86 14.11
CA ARG A 22 0.44 -5.71 12.91
C ARG A 22 0.97 -4.65 11.96
N TYR A 23 1.56 -3.57 12.49
CA TYR A 23 2.20 -2.53 11.69
C TYR A 23 3.42 -3.10 10.97
N TYR A 24 4.31 -3.84 11.66
CA TYR A 24 5.48 -4.46 11.05
C TYR A 24 5.12 -5.57 10.06
N ALA A 25 4.14 -6.42 10.36
CA ALA A 25 3.65 -7.45 9.45
C ALA A 25 3.09 -6.85 8.15
N ARG A 26 2.30 -5.78 8.25
CA ARG A 26 1.77 -5.06 7.08
C ARG A 26 2.86 -4.30 6.31
N LYS A 27 3.79 -3.67 7.01
CA LYS A 27 4.82 -2.79 6.43
C LYS A 27 6.00 -3.54 5.82
N PHE A 28 6.36 -4.69 6.36
CA PHE A 28 7.55 -5.47 5.96
C PHE A 28 7.23 -6.90 5.52
N GLY A 29 5.97 -7.32 5.49
CA GLY A 29 5.55 -8.59 4.88
C GLY A 29 5.90 -9.86 5.67
N PHE A 30 6.13 -9.77 6.98
CA PHE A 30 6.34 -10.95 7.83
C PHE A 30 5.01 -11.65 8.12
N GLU A 31 4.77 -12.79 7.47
CA GLU A 31 3.73 -13.75 7.88
C GLU A 31 4.27 -14.57 9.05
N LEU A 32 3.86 -14.26 10.27
CA LEU A 32 4.26 -15.02 11.46
C LEU A 32 3.23 -16.13 11.71
N SER A 33 3.65 -17.38 11.51
CA SER A 33 2.98 -18.55 12.10
C SER A 33 2.94 -18.40 13.62
N PRO A 34 1.82 -18.72 14.29
CA PRO A 34 1.73 -18.59 15.74
C PRO A 34 2.70 -19.55 16.45
N PRO A 35 3.25 -19.18 17.61
CA PRO A 35 4.19 -20.04 18.34
C PRO A 35 3.49 -21.29 18.85
N SER A 36 4.13 -22.43 18.63
CA SER A 36 3.72 -23.74 19.12
C SER A 36 3.88 -23.82 20.64
N THR A 37 2.79 -23.82 21.38
CA THR A 37 2.76 -24.38 22.74
C THR A 37 2.77 -25.90 22.64
N HIS A 38 3.89 -26.52 23.01
CA HIS A 38 3.95 -27.96 23.27
C HIS A 38 3.10 -28.29 24.51
N SER A 39 2.11 -29.18 24.33
CA SER A 39 1.82 -30.37 25.17
C SER A 39 0.32 -30.69 25.20
N ALA A 40 -0.15 -31.56 24.30
CA ALA A 40 -1.22 -32.52 24.59
C ALA A 40 -1.30 -33.59 23.49
N SER A 41 -0.95 -34.81 23.89
CA SER A 41 -1.28 -36.13 23.36
C SER A 41 -2.26 -36.26 22.18
N ARG A 42 -1.70 -36.86 21.12
CA ARG A 42 -2.29 -37.80 20.14
C ARG A 42 -3.65 -38.41 20.55
N VAL A 43 -4.69 -38.11 19.75
CA VAL A 43 -5.84 -38.99 19.56
C VAL A 43 -6.06 -39.16 18.05
N LYS A 44 -5.81 -40.37 17.54
CA LYS A 44 -6.26 -40.79 16.20
C LYS A 44 -7.78 -40.92 16.24
N ARG A 45 -8.49 -40.20 15.39
CA ARG A 45 -9.89 -40.53 15.07
C ARG A 45 -10.05 -40.57 13.56
N VAL A 46 -10.07 -41.80 13.05
CA VAL A 46 -10.57 -42.14 11.72
C VAL A 46 -12.09 -42.00 11.79
N LEU A 47 -12.67 -41.11 10.99
CA LEU A 47 -14.05 -41.25 10.53
C LEU A 47 -14.16 -40.74 9.10
N ASN A 48 -14.65 -41.65 8.27
CA ASN A 48 -15.05 -41.51 6.89
C ASN A 48 -16.49 -40.99 6.83
N ASN A 49 -16.80 -39.99 6.00
CA ASN A 49 -17.97 -39.97 5.11
C ASN A 49 -18.19 -38.63 4.39
N GLY A 50 -18.29 -38.72 3.07
CA GLY A 50 -19.33 -38.12 2.22
C GLY A 50 -19.76 -36.68 2.46
N GLY A 51 -19.29 -35.77 1.59
CA GLY A 51 -19.84 -34.43 1.43
C GLY A 51 -19.51 -33.89 0.04
N ASN A 52 -20.39 -34.18 -0.91
CA ASN A 52 -20.34 -33.72 -2.29
C ASN A 52 -20.41 -32.18 -2.33
N LEU A 53 -19.33 -31.51 -2.71
CA LEU A 53 -19.33 -30.08 -3.03
C LEU A 53 -18.93 -29.93 -4.49
N SER A 54 -19.90 -29.50 -5.28
CA SER A 54 -19.79 -29.23 -6.71
C SER A 54 -18.50 -28.45 -7.02
N GLY A 55 -17.52 -29.13 -7.61
CA GLY A 55 -16.41 -28.48 -8.27
C GLY A 55 -16.97 -27.65 -9.41
N LYS A 56 -17.03 -26.32 -9.22
CA LYS A 56 -17.09 -25.42 -10.36
C LYS A 56 -15.79 -25.64 -11.11
N GLY A 57 -15.87 -26.29 -12.27
CA GLY A 57 -14.73 -26.46 -13.17
C GLY A 57 -14.07 -25.11 -13.44
N PRO A 58 -12.78 -25.09 -13.80
CA PRO A 58 -12.04 -23.85 -14.02
C PRO A 58 -12.80 -23.01 -15.05
N ARG A 59 -13.30 -21.84 -14.63
CA ARG A 59 -13.79 -20.83 -15.57
C ARG A 59 -12.62 -20.55 -16.51
N LYS A 60 -12.84 -20.67 -17.82
CA LYS A 60 -11.89 -20.17 -18.82
C LYS A 60 -11.72 -18.67 -18.57
N GLU A 61 -10.66 -18.29 -17.88
CA GLU A 61 -10.31 -16.89 -17.68
C GLU A 61 -9.83 -16.33 -19.00
N THR A 62 -10.60 -15.40 -19.57
CA THR A 62 -10.16 -14.60 -20.71
C THR A 62 -8.98 -13.75 -20.26
N LYS A 63 -7.79 -14.02 -20.81
CA LYS A 63 -6.62 -13.15 -20.66
C LYS A 63 -6.81 -11.89 -21.51
N GLY A 64 -6.44 -10.74 -20.96
CA GLY A 64 -6.41 -9.46 -21.64
C GLY A 64 -5.12 -8.70 -21.35
N ILE A 65 -4.81 -7.76 -22.23
CA ILE A 65 -3.63 -6.89 -22.14
C ILE A 65 -4.09 -5.52 -21.63
N TYR A 66 -3.41 -5.02 -20.60
CA TYR A 66 -3.63 -3.70 -20.01
C TYR A 66 -2.39 -2.83 -20.26
N LYS A 67 -2.55 -1.74 -21.00
CA LYS A 67 -1.49 -0.74 -21.19
C LYS A 67 -1.51 0.24 -20.03
N VAL A 68 -0.52 0.17 -19.17
CA VAL A 68 -0.38 1.03 -17.99
C VAL A 68 0.61 2.14 -18.31
N LYS A 69 0.12 3.37 -18.42
CA LYS A 69 0.95 4.57 -18.57
C LYS A 69 1.11 5.26 -17.23
N VAL A 70 2.35 5.57 -16.86
CA VAL A 70 2.69 6.23 -15.59
C VAL A 70 3.45 7.51 -15.89
N LYS A 71 2.93 8.63 -15.38
CA LYS A 71 3.55 9.95 -15.45
C LYS A 71 4.19 10.29 -14.11
N THR A 72 5.50 10.46 -14.11
CA THR A 72 6.26 10.97 -12.97
C THR A 72 6.26 12.50 -13.05
N GLY A 73 5.96 13.18 -11.95
CA GLY A 73 5.88 14.64 -12.00
C GLY A 73 7.25 15.30 -12.16
N ASP A 74 7.24 16.56 -12.57
CA ASP A 74 8.45 17.33 -12.90
C ASP A 74 9.00 18.14 -11.71
N LYS A 75 8.93 17.57 -10.50
CA LYS A 75 9.52 18.19 -9.31
C LYS A 75 10.97 17.76 -9.18
N ILE A 76 11.78 18.58 -8.51
CA ILE A 76 13.14 18.17 -8.13
C ILE A 76 13.10 16.84 -7.37
N ASN A 77 13.95 15.89 -7.76
CA ASN A 77 14.02 14.55 -7.19
C ASN A 77 12.70 13.76 -7.22
N ALA A 78 11.81 14.05 -8.18
CA ALA A 78 10.54 13.34 -8.34
C ALA A 78 10.67 11.90 -8.87
N GLY A 79 11.80 11.56 -9.49
CA GLY A 79 12.08 10.22 -10.03
C GLY A 79 12.54 9.23 -8.97
N THR A 80 12.50 7.94 -9.29
CA THR A 80 12.92 6.87 -8.37
C THR A 80 13.82 5.82 -9.04
N LEU A 81 14.82 5.38 -8.27
CA LEU A 81 15.68 4.24 -8.59
C LEU A 81 15.14 2.92 -8.02
N ALA A 82 14.07 2.97 -7.23
CA ALA A 82 13.48 1.79 -6.62
C ALA A 82 12.64 0.99 -7.62
N LYS A 83 12.44 -0.30 -7.34
CA LYS A 83 11.54 -1.13 -8.14
C LYS A 83 10.11 -0.74 -7.79
N VAL A 84 9.33 -0.41 -8.82
CA VAL A 84 7.93 -0.04 -8.68
C VAL A 84 7.04 -1.24 -9.00
N PHE A 85 5.97 -1.37 -8.22
CA PHE A 85 4.98 -2.43 -8.36
C PHE A 85 3.56 -1.86 -8.43
N LEU A 86 2.73 -2.54 -9.20
CA LEU A 86 1.32 -2.22 -9.40
C LEU A 86 0.44 -3.42 -9.04
N MET A 87 -0.64 -3.17 -8.33
CA MET A 87 -1.79 -4.08 -8.22
C MET A 87 -3.03 -3.37 -8.75
N VAL A 88 -3.91 -4.10 -9.43
CA VAL A 88 -5.12 -3.53 -10.02
C VAL A 88 -6.34 -4.30 -9.53
N ASN A 89 -7.27 -3.64 -8.87
CA ASN A 89 -8.53 -4.25 -8.43
C ASN A 89 -9.66 -3.82 -9.36
N GLY A 90 -10.43 -4.78 -9.85
CA GLY A 90 -11.63 -4.55 -10.63
C GLY A 90 -12.84 -5.26 -10.05
N SER A 91 -14.00 -4.98 -10.64
CA SER A 91 -15.31 -5.53 -10.19
C SER A 91 -15.44 -7.05 -10.30
N LYS A 92 -14.63 -7.73 -11.11
CA LYS A 92 -14.67 -9.19 -11.30
C LYS A 92 -13.42 -9.93 -10.80
N GLY A 93 -12.43 -9.22 -10.27
CA GLY A 93 -11.16 -9.81 -9.86
C GLY A 93 -10.04 -8.79 -9.69
N ARG A 94 -8.80 -9.27 -9.68
CA ARG A 94 -7.62 -8.41 -9.56
C ARG A 94 -6.45 -8.90 -10.40
N ILE A 95 -5.58 -7.98 -10.78
CA ILE A 95 -4.23 -8.27 -11.24
C ILE A 95 -3.33 -8.17 -10.01
N ASN A 96 -2.64 -9.27 -9.70
CA ASN A 96 -1.71 -9.34 -8.56
C ASN A 96 -0.50 -8.43 -8.79
N LYS A 97 0.36 -8.33 -7.77
CA LYS A 97 1.53 -7.45 -7.75
C LYS A 97 2.42 -7.71 -8.97
N GLN A 98 2.46 -6.74 -9.88
CA GLN A 98 3.26 -6.75 -11.10
C GLN A 98 4.36 -5.71 -10.97
N ARG A 99 5.61 -6.08 -11.28
CA ARG A 99 6.72 -5.12 -11.38
C ARG A 99 6.59 -4.32 -12.67
N LEU A 100 6.68 -3.00 -12.58
CA LEU A 100 6.74 -2.13 -13.75
C LEU A 100 8.20 -1.96 -14.17
N CYS A 101 8.57 -2.58 -15.29
CA CYS A 101 9.88 -2.44 -15.90
C CYS A 101 9.74 -2.45 -17.42
N GLU A 102 10.54 -1.63 -18.10
CA GLU A 102 10.67 -1.71 -19.55
C GLU A 102 11.48 -2.96 -19.93
N VAL A 103 11.03 -3.69 -20.95
CA VAL A 103 11.79 -4.80 -21.51
C VAL A 103 12.70 -4.21 -22.59
N SER A 104 13.90 -3.80 -22.21
CA SER A 104 14.91 -3.37 -23.18
C SER A 104 15.37 -4.58 -23.99
N GLY A 105 15.15 -4.54 -25.30
CA GLY A 105 15.77 -5.48 -26.23
C GLY A 105 17.26 -5.20 -26.34
N SER A 106 18.08 -6.24 -26.13
CA SER A 106 19.54 -6.30 -26.23
C SER A 106 20.35 -5.37 -25.31
N ASP A 107 21.30 -6.01 -24.63
CA ASP A 107 22.34 -5.49 -23.74
C ASP A 107 22.00 -5.20 -22.26
N GLN A 108 22.74 -5.93 -21.44
CA GLN A 108 22.65 -6.01 -19.99
C GLN A 108 23.16 -4.71 -19.34
N SER A 109 22.62 -4.41 -18.15
CA SER A 109 23.21 -3.54 -17.12
C SER A 109 22.71 -2.09 -16.97
N THR A 110 21.42 -1.80 -17.19
CA THR A 110 20.79 -0.70 -16.44
C THR A 110 19.45 -1.15 -15.85
N THR A 111 19.29 -1.02 -14.54
CA THR A 111 17.99 -1.21 -13.88
C THR A 111 17.09 -0.07 -14.31
N PHE A 112 15.96 -0.38 -14.95
CA PHE A 112 14.94 0.61 -15.32
C PHE A 112 14.61 1.52 -14.13
N GLN A 113 14.53 2.82 -14.39
CA GLN A 113 14.29 3.87 -13.39
C GLN A 113 13.25 4.86 -13.91
N PHE A 114 12.52 5.51 -13.02
CA PHE A 114 11.62 6.60 -13.37
C PHE A 114 12.36 7.92 -13.18
N SER A 115 12.41 8.76 -14.21
CA SER A 115 13.01 10.10 -14.12
C SER A 115 11.95 11.17 -13.83
N PRO A 116 12.31 12.31 -13.20
CA PRO A 116 11.41 13.47 -13.10
C PRO A 116 10.85 13.86 -14.48
N GLY A 117 9.56 14.21 -14.54
CA GLY A 117 8.87 14.61 -15.77
C GLY A 117 8.65 13.49 -16.81
N SER A 118 9.11 12.27 -16.55
CA SER A 118 9.04 11.16 -17.51
C SER A 118 7.63 10.54 -17.61
N CYS A 119 7.35 9.93 -18.76
CA CYS A 119 6.12 9.20 -19.02
C CYS A 119 6.46 7.86 -19.66
N HIS A 120 6.12 6.76 -18.98
CA HIS A 120 6.43 5.40 -19.42
C HIS A 120 5.16 4.58 -19.58
N THR A 121 5.12 3.66 -20.55
CA THR A 121 3.99 2.76 -20.78
C THR A 121 4.46 1.30 -20.66
N PHE A 122 3.71 0.50 -19.93
CA PHE A 122 3.99 -0.91 -19.66
C PHE A 122 2.82 -1.77 -20.11
N ASP A 123 3.11 -2.91 -20.72
CA ASP A 123 2.11 -3.93 -21.00
C ASP A 123 2.00 -4.87 -19.80
N VAL A 124 0.79 -4.99 -19.25
CA VAL A 124 0.46 -5.85 -18.11
C VAL A 124 -0.57 -6.88 -18.56
N ASP A 125 -0.17 -8.15 -18.55
CA ASP A 125 -1.07 -9.27 -18.80
C ASP A 125 -1.89 -9.61 -17.56
N GLY A 126 -3.18 -9.89 -17.75
CA GLY A 126 -4.05 -10.30 -16.64
C GLY A 126 -5.39 -10.86 -17.09
N PRO A 127 -6.20 -11.40 -16.18
CA PRO A 127 -7.56 -11.84 -16.51
C PRO A 127 -8.48 -10.65 -16.80
N ASP A 128 -9.68 -10.90 -17.32
CA ASP A 128 -10.77 -9.93 -17.31
C ASP A 128 -11.20 -9.62 -15.87
N ILE A 129 -10.69 -8.53 -15.30
CA ILE A 129 -11.04 -8.07 -13.94
C ILE A 129 -12.30 -7.19 -13.90
N GLY A 130 -13.07 -7.08 -14.99
CA GLY A 130 -14.22 -6.18 -15.09
C GLY A 130 -13.83 -4.69 -15.10
N ASP A 131 -14.73 -3.83 -14.65
CA ASP A 131 -14.46 -2.39 -14.47
C ASP A 131 -13.43 -2.16 -13.36
N ILE A 132 -12.35 -1.41 -13.65
CA ILE A 132 -11.28 -1.12 -12.68
C ILE A 132 -11.82 -0.18 -11.60
N LYS A 133 -11.64 -0.57 -10.34
CA LYS A 133 -12.12 0.17 -9.16
C LYS A 133 -11.02 0.88 -8.40
N SER A 134 -9.81 0.33 -8.40
CA SER A 134 -8.65 0.97 -7.77
C SER A 134 -7.34 0.38 -8.28
N ILE A 135 -6.27 1.15 -8.17
CA ILE A 135 -4.89 0.66 -8.30
C ILE A 135 -4.17 0.83 -6.96
N PHE A 136 -3.20 -0.04 -6.68
CA PHE A 136 -2.23 0.17 -5.61
C PHE A 136 -0.83 0.24 -6.23
N LEU A 137 -0.18 1.38 -6.06
CA LEU A 137 1.21 1.59 -6.47
C LEU A 137 2.10 1.59 -5.24
N GLU A 138 3.26 0.95 -5.34
CA GLU A 138 4.28 0.95 -4.31
C GLU A 138 5.69 0.85 -4.90
N HIS A 139 6.70 1.20 -4.11
CA HIS A 139 8.10 0.90 -4.42
C HIS A 139 8.80 0.22 -3.23
N ASP A 140 9.92 -0.46 -3.47
CA ASP A 140 10.70 -1.17 -2.44
C ASP A 140 11.83 -0.34 -1.79
N GLY A 141 12.06 0.88 -2.29
CA GLY A 141 13.16 1.72 -1.84
C GLY A 141 13.00 2.31 -0.43
N LEU A 142 14.12 2.35 0.31
CA LEU A 142 14.20 2.84 1.70
C LEU A 142 15.06 4.10 1.91
N LEU A 143 15.63 4.66 0.84
CA LEU A 143 16.54 5.81 0.89
C LEU A 143 15.84 7.05 0.33
N GLU A 144 16.35 8.24 0.65
CA GLU A 144 15.76 9.50 0.17
C GLU A 144 15.72 9.58 -1.36
N LYS A 145 16.79 9.13 -2.03
CA LYS A 145 16.88 9.01 -3.49
C LYS A 145 15.89 8.02 -4.13
N HIS A 146 15.13 7.28 -3.32
CA HIS A 146 14.07 6.38 -3.77
C HIS A 146 12.68 7.01 -3.67
N ALA A 147 12.57 8.25 -3.18
CA ALA A 147 11.33 9.00 -3.23
C ALA A 147 10.77 9.02 -4.66
N TRP A 148 9.45 9.03 -4.79
CA TRP A 148 8.81 9.07 -6.10
C TRP A 148 7.57 9.96 -6.06
N PHE A 149 7.50 10.95 -6.93
CA PHE A 149 6.30 11.77 -7.08
C PHE A 149 5.50 11.30 -8.29
N VAL A 150 4.41 10.59 -8.02
CA VAL A 150 3.48 10.11 -9.04
C VAL A 150 2.50 11.22 -9.36
N GLU A 151 2.50 11.68 -10.61
CA GLU A 151 1.56 12.70 -11.07
C GLU A 151 0.25 12.05 -11.48
N GLU A 152 0.31 11.06 -12.36
CA GLU A 152 -0.86 10.42 -12.95
C GLU A 152 -0.56 8.97 -13.37
N VAL A 153 -1.57 8.12 -13.30
CA VAL A 153 -1.58 6.82 -13.96
C VAL A 153 -2.77 6.75 -14.91
N SER A 154 -2.60 6.16 -16.08
CA SER A 154 -3.71 5.74 -16.93
C SER A 154 -3.59 4.28 -17.30
N ILE A 155 -4.71 3.57 -17.30
CA ILE A 155 -4.78 2.16 -17.72
C ILE A 155 -5.75 2.06 -18.88
N TYR A 156 -5.29 1.48 -19.99
CA TYR A 156 -6.12 1.15 -21.14
C TYR A 156 -6.23 -0.37 -21.28
N SER A 157 -7.45 -0.90 -21.26
CA SER A 157 -7.71 -2.31 -21.54
C SER A 157 -7.91 -2.48 -23.04
N VAL A 158 -7.00 -3.21 -23.69
CA VAL A 158 -7.08 -3.47 -25.15
C VAL A 158 -8.31 -4.30 -25.48
N THR A 159 -8.66 -5.27 -24.64
CA THR A 159 -9.80 -6.18 -24.87
C THR A 159 -11.17 -5.53 -24.64
N LYS A 160 -11.25 -4.47 -23.83
CA LYS A 160 -12.50 -3.74 -23.55
C LYS A 160 -12.60 -2.40 -24.24
N GLU A 161 -11.52 -1.96 -24.89
CA GLU A 161 -11.38 -0.63 -25.48
C GLU A 161 -11.79 0.50 -24.52
N LYS A 162 -11.41 0.35 -23.24
CA LYS A 162 -11.77 1.28 -22.16
C LYS A 162 -10.53 1.77 -21.42
N SER A 163 -10.54 3.05 -21.08
CA SER A 163 -9.51 3.71 -20.29
C SER A 163 -10.01 4.10 -18.89
N TRP A 164 -9.09 4.11 -17.94
CA TRP A 164 -9.25 4.64 -16.58
C TRP A 164 -8.07 5.56 -16.28
N GLN A 165 -8.35 6.72 -15.71
CA GLN A 165 -7.33 7.72 -15.36
C GLN A 165 -7.34 7.91 -13.85
N PHE A 166 -6.16 8.05 -13.26
CA PHE A 166 -5.95 8.15 -11.82
C PHE A 166 -5.09 9.40 -11.57
N THR A 167 -5.71 10.46 -11.07
CA THR A 167 -5.01 11.68 -10.67
C THR A 167 -4.34 11.43 -9.31
N CYS A 168 -3.01 11.25 -9.31
CA CYS A 168 -2.28 10.85 -8.11
C CYS A 168 -1.78 12.08 -7.33
N HIS A 169 -0.90 12.89 -7.92
CA HIS A 169 -0.19 14.01 -7.29
C HIS A 169 0.31 13.73 -5.85
N LYS A 170 0.91 12.57 -5.63
CA LYS A 170 1.42 12.16 -4.30
C LYS A 170 2.88 11.75 -4.35
N TRP A 171 3.60 12.12 -3.30
CA TRP A 171 4.85 11.49 -2.94
C TRP A 171 4.58 10.08 -2.37
N LEU A 172 5.27 9.10 -2.94
CA LEU A 172 5.55 7.79 -2.37
C LEU A 172 7.00 7.85 -1.88
N SER A 173 7.20 8.03 -0.58
CA SER A 173 8.53 8.25 0.01
C SER A 173 8.46 8.11 1.51
N LEU A 174 9.53 7.60 2.13
CA LEU A 174 9.72 7.65 3.59
C LEU A 174 10.10 9.06 4.09
N PHE A 175 10.50 9.96 3.19
CA PHE A 175 11.10 11.27 3.53
C PHE A 175 10.20 12.45 3.17
N HIS A 176 9.03 12.20 2.56
CA HIS A 176 8.07 13.22 2.19
C HIS A 176 6.69 12.95 2.79
N ASN A 177 5.97 14.04 3.11
CA ASN A 177 4.58 14.06 3.57
C ASN A 177 4.26 13.16 4.77
N ASP A 178 3.78 11.94 4.50
CA ASP A 178 3.26 10.97 5.46
C ASP A 178 4.11 9.69 5.52
N CYS A 179 5.29 9.71 4.91
CA CYS A 179 6.27 8.63 5.00
C CYS A 179 5.75 7.28 4.47
N GLN A 180 4.86 7.31 3.47
CA GLN A 180 4.30 6.11 2.82
C GLN A 180 4.94 5.86 1.46
N ILE A 181 5.42 4.64 1.23
CA ILE A 181 6.03 4.19 -0.05
C ILE A 181 5.03 3.51 -1.00
N GLY A 182 3.77 3.37 -0.58
CA GLY A 182 2.70 2.82 -1.40
C GLY A 182 1.33 3.34 -1.03
N ARG A 183 0.43 3.43 -2.01
CA ARG A 183 -0.92 3.98 -1.87
C ARG A 183 -1.91 3.35 -2.84
N THR A 184 -3.17 3.34 -2.42
CA THR A 184 -4.32 3.06 -3.29
C THR A 184 -4.80 4.35 -3.96
N PHE A 185 -5.03 4.31 -5.27
CA PHE A 185 -5.67 5.38 -6.04
C PHE A 185 -6.94 4.85 -6.70
N TYR A 186 -7.89 5.75 -6.89
CA TYR A 186 -9.20 5.46 -7.49
C TYR A 186 -9.32 6.17 -8.83
N PRO A 187 -10.07 5.61 -9.80
CA PRO A 187 -10.28 6.28 -11.07
C PRO A 187 -10.93 7.65 -10.84
N ALA A 188 -10.50 8.66 -11.58
CA ALA A 188 -11.18 9.94 -11.63
C ALA A 188 -12.64 9.67 -12.03
N SER A 189 -13.56 10.01 -11.15
CA SER A 189 -14.98 10.00 -11.49
C SER A 189 -15.22 11.15 -12.46
N THR A 190 -16.21 11.00 -13.35
CA THR A 190 -16.71 12.11 -14.18
C THR A 190 -17.17 13.31 -13.33
N THR A 191 -17.39 13.11 -12.02
CA THR A 191 -17.74 14.14 -11.04
C THR A 191 -16.53 14.93 -10.52
N ASP A 192 -15.29 14.41 -10.65
CA ASP A 192 -14.10 15.10 -10.13
C ASP A 192 -13.71 16.36 -10.92
N LEU A 193 -14.27 16.54 -12.14
CA LEU A 193 -14.19 17.81 -12.86
C LEU A 193 -15.03 18.92 -12.20
N GLN A 194 -15.99 18.58 -11.33
CA GLN A 194 -16.74 19.56 -10.53
C GLN A 194 -16.07 19.88 -9.19
N THR A 195 -15.08 19.11 -8.72
CA THR A 195 -14.40 19.35 -7.42
C THR A 195 -13.43 20.54 -7.46
N LEU A 196 -13.26 21.18 -8.63
CA LEU A 196 -12.67 22.52 -8.75
C LEU A 196 -13.66 23.65 -8.40
N SER A 197 -14.96 23.34 -8.29
CA SER A 197 -16.02 24.22 -7.79
C SER A 197 -16.49 23.65 -6.46
N GLY A 198 -16.12 24.31 -5.37
CA GLY A 198 -16.27 23.79 -4.01
C GLY A 198 -17.66 23.27 -3.63
N THR A 199 -17.66 22.52 -2.53
CA THR A 199 -18.81 22.07 -1.71
C THR A 199 -19.53 20.80 -2.15
N HIS A 200 -19.03 19.64 -1.69
CA HIS A 200 -19.86 18.73 -0.87
C HIS A 200 -19.04 17.63 -0.17
N THR A 201 -18.45 17.95 0.99
CA THR A 201 -18.14 16.93 2.00
C THR A 201 -19.16 17.10 3.11
N LYS A 202 -19.95 16.06 3.39
CA LYS A 202 -20.68 16.00 4.66
C LYS A 202 -19.60 16.04 5.75
N ASN A 203 -19.50 17.14 6.48
CA ASN A 203 -18.46 17.32 7.50
C ASN A 203 -18.72 16.31 8.64
N ALA A 204 -17.97 15.22 8.64
CA ALA A 204 -17.85 14.34 9.80
C ALA A 204 -16.81 14.95 10.74
N VAL A 205 -17.22 15.28 11.96
CA VAL A 205 -16.31 15.78 13.01
C VAL A 205 -15.74 14.58 13.74
N TYR A 206 -14.41 14.50 13.81
CA TYR A 206 -13.69 13.47 14.55
C TYR A 206 -12.95 14.14 15.72
N GLU A 207 -13.11 13.59 16.92
CA GLU A 207 -12.33 13.98 18.09
C GLU A 207 -11.12 13.05 18.22
N VAL A 208 -9.92 13.64 18.30
CA VAL A 208 -8.66 12.90 18.48
C VAL A 208 -8.10 13.25 19.85
N VAL A 209 -8.13 12.30 20.78
CA VAL A 209 -7.58 12.44 22.13
C VAL A 209 -6.23 11.73 22.20
N THR A 210 -5.19 12.45 22.61
CA THR A 210 -3.84 11.91 22.80
C THR A 210 -3.50 11.91 24.28
N ILE A 211 -3.05 10.77 24.81
CA ILE A 211 -2.69 10.61 26.23
C ILE A 211 -1.28 10.01 26.28
N THR A 212 -0.36 10.69 26.97
CA THR A 212 0.97 10.16 27.28
C THR A 212 0.96 9.39 28.60
N GLY A 213 1.92 8.49 28.78
CA GLY A 213 2.04 7.72 30.03
C GLY A 213 2.51 8.59 31.20
N ASP A 214 2.19 8.19 32.44
CA ASP A 214 2.66 8.84 33.67
C ASP A 214 3.95 8.21 34.18
N VAL A 215 4.99 8.25 33.34
CA VAL A 215 6.34 7.80 33.70
C VAL A 215 7.39 8.79 33.20
N ARG A 216 8.53 8.85 33.87
CA ARG A 216 9.64 9.74 33.48
C ARG A 216 10.04 9.45 32.03
N GLY A 217 9.97 10.47 31.18
CA GLY A 217 10.34 10.37 29.76
C GLY A 217 9.20 9.93 28.82
N ALA A 218 7.96 9.88 29.29
CA ALA A 218 6.80 9.58 28.45
C ALA A 218 6.34 10.75 27.56
N GLY A 219 6.94 11.93 27.73
CA GLY A 219 6.75 13.08 26.85
C GLY A 219 7.58 12.97 25.58
N THR A 220 7.21 13.75 24.57
CA THR A 220 7.96 13.92 23.33
C THR A 220 8.07 15.41 23.02
N ASP A 221 9.19 15.81 22.42
CA ASP A 221 9.41 17.13 21.83
C ASP A 221 9.32 17.08 20.29
N ALA A 222 8.98 15.92 19.72
CA ALA A 222 8.76 15.74 18.30
C ALA A 222 7.42 16.34 17.85
N ASN A 223 7.39 16.87 16.63
CA ASN A 223 6.15 17.27 15.95
C ASN A 223 5.28 16.02 15.70
N VAL A 224 4.12 15.94 16.35
CA VAL A 224 3.20 14.80 16.23
C VAL A 224 2.11 15.15 15.22
N PHE A 225 1.73 14.19 14.37
CA PHE A 225 0.69 14.41 13.35
C PHE A 225 -0.27 13.24 13.26
N VAL A 226 -1.51 13.51 12.83
CA VAL A 226 -2.55 12.51 12.57
C VAL A 226 -3.12 12.66 11.16
N THR A 227 -3.41 11.52 10.54
CA THR A 227 -4.13 11.42 9.26
C THR A 227 -5.14 10.28 9.39
N LEU A 228 -6.42 10.56 9.17
CA LEU A 228 -7.49 9.57 9.23
C LEU A 228 -7.76 9.00 7.83
N PHE A 229 -7.92 7.69 7.72
CA PHE A 229 -8.25 6.99 6.47
C PHE A 229 -9.64 6.36 6.62
N GLY A 230 -10.53 6.66 5.69
CA GLY A 230 -11.89 6.11 5.63
C GLY A 230 -12.28 5.69 4.22
N GLU A 231 -13.43 5.02 4.10
CA GLU A 231 -13.99 4.58 2.82
C GLU A 231 -14.19 5.74 1.83
N TYR A 232 -14.50 6.92 2.35
CA TYR A 232 -14.79 8.13 1.56
C TYR A 232 -13.61 9.09 1.42
N GLY A 233 -12.41 8.66 1.80
CA GLY A 233 -11.20 9.45 1.59
C GLY A 233 -10.25 9.49 2.76
N THR A 234 -9.33 10.45 2.72
CA THR A 234 -8.27 10.61 3.72
C THR A 234 -8.24 12.07 4.15
N THR A 235 -8.16 12.32 5.46
CA THR A 235 -8.06 13.70 5.96
C THR A 235 -6.69 14.30 5.61
N PRO A 236 -6.56 15.63 5.60
CA PRO A 236 -5.25 16.27 5.64
C PRO A 236 -4.42 15.79 6.84
N LYS A 237 -3.11 15.95 6.75
CA LYS A 237 -2.18 15.76 7.88
C LYS A 237 -2.42 16.88 8.88
N VAL A 238 -2.89 16.55 10.07
CA VAL A 238 -3.18 17.50 11.15
C VAL A 238 -2.08 17.41 12.19
N HIS A 239 -1.52 18.56 12.60
CA HIS A 239 -0.55 18.63 13.69
C HIS A 239 -1.26 18.47 15.04
N LEU A 240 -0.75 17.60 15.89
CA LEU A 240 -1.24 17.34 17.24
C LEU A 240 -0.31 18.07 18.23
N ALA A 241 -0.60 19.37 18.43
CA ALA A 241 0.17 20.36 19.21
C ALA A 241 1.52 20.75 18.60
#